data_AF-A0A4C1UEM4-F1
#
_entry.id   AF-A0A4C1UEM4-F1
#
_cell.length_a   1.000
_cell.length_b   1.000
_cell.length_c   1.000
_cell.angle_alpha   90.00
_cell.angle_beta   90.00
_cell.angle_gamma   90.00
#
_symmetry.space_group_name_H-M   'P 1'
#
loop_
_entity.id
_entity.type
_entity.pdbx_description
1 polymer ?
#
loop_
_entity_poly.entity_id
_entity_poly.type
_entity_poly.pdbx_seq_one_letter_code
_entity_poly.pdbx_strand_id
1 'polypeptide(L)'
;MRPLIARVCARDRRQEAADCNVELGANAQSHYTVAYYCAEVKRVKTYTKDDPGPDRRRMTVAEKMVRKVYKTVLADRRVTVRFIAKEEKI
;
A
#
# COMPACT_ATOMS: atom_id res chain seq x y z
N MET A 1 -13.29 2.27 -29.64
CA MET A 1 -11.94 2.33 -29.05
C MET A 1 -11.44 0.96 -28.57
N ARG A 2 -11.37 -0.06 -29.45
CA ARG A 2 -10.84 -1.42 -29.14
C ARG A 2 -9.58 -1.88 -29.90
N PRO A 3 -9.05 -1.21 -30.95
CA PRO A 3 -7.97 -1.81 -31.76
C PRO A 3 -6.55 -1.64 -31.18
N LEU A 4 -6.34 -0.78 -30.18
CA LEU A 4 -5.00 -0.54 -29.61
C LEU A 4 -4.57 -1.61 -28.60
N ILE A 5 -5.50 -2.14 -27.79
CA ILE A 5 -5.19 -3.13 -26.75
C ILE A 5 -4.75 -4.47 -27.38
N ALA A 6 -5.33 -4.86 -28.52
CA ALA A 6 -4.96 -6.09 -29.22
C ALA A 6 -3.55 -6.04 -29.85
N ARG A 7 -3.05 -4.85 -30.22
CA ARG A 7 -1.68 -4.68 -30.77
C ARG A 7 -0.60 -4.78 -29.70
N VAL A 8 -0.90 -4.38 -28.46
CA VAL A 8 0.02 -4.51 -27.32
C VAL A 8 0.19 -5.99 -26.93
N CYS A 9 -0.86 -6.81 -27.06
CA CYS A 9 -0.78 -8.22 -26.67
C CYS A 9 0.23 -9.06 -27.47
N ALA A 10 0.62 -8.64 -28.68
CA ALA A 10 1.52 -9.37 -29.58
C ALA A 10 2.98 -8.83 -29.61
N ARG A 11 3.30 -7.75 -28.90
CA ARG A 11 4.66 -7.20 -28.87
C ARG A 11 5.55 -7.92 -27.86
N ASP A 12 6.83 -8.05 -28.20
CA ASP A 12 7.87 -8.50 -27.28
C ASP A 12 8.03 -7.49 -26.14
N ARG A 13 8.11 -7.99 -24.90
CA ARG A 13 8.24 -7.19 -23.67
C ARG A 13 9.38 -6.15 -23.72
N ARG A 14 10.43 -6.45 -24.49
CA ARG A 14 11.58 -5.55 -24.70
C ARG A 14 11.23 -4.33 -25.55
N GLN A 15 10.36 -4.50 -26.54
CA GLN A 15 9.93 -3.40 -27.42
C GLN A 15 9.00 -2.45 -26.67
N GLU A 16 8.10 -2.97 -25.83
CA GLU A 16 7.17 -2.14 -25.04
C GLU A 16 7.93 -1.21 -24.06
N ALA A 17 8.96 -1.73 -23.39
CA ALA A 17 9.79 -0.93 -22.50
C ALA A 17 10.65 0.11 -23.26
N ALA A 18 11.13 -0.23 -24.46
CA ALA A 18 11.84 0.70 -25.32
C ALA A 18 10.92 1.84 -25.79
N ASP A 19 9.69 1.52 -26.20
CA ASP A 19 8.68 2.50 -26.60
C ASP A 19 8.35 3.45 -25.43
N CYS A 20 8.18 2.93 -24.21
CA CYS A 20 7.98 3.77 -23.01
C CYS A 20 9.18 4.70 -22.74
N ASN A 21 10.40 4.23 -22.98
CA ASN A 21 11.60 5.03 -22.76
C ASN A 21 11.77 6.14 -23.81
N VAL A 22 11.31 5.91 -25.04
CA VAL A 22 11.29 6.94 -26.10
C VAL A 22 10.29 8.05 -25.77
N GLU A 23 9.09 7.69 -25.30
CA GLU A 23 8.01 8.65 -25.03
C GLU A 23 8.20 9.41 -23.71
N LEU A 24 8.67 8.75 -22.65
CA LEU A 24 8.75 9.31 -21.30
C LEU A 24 10.18 9.71 -20.87
N GLY A 25 11.20 9.31 -21.64
CA GLY A 25 12.60 9.63 -21.39
C GLY A 25 13.02 9.28 -19.95
N ALA A 26 13.58 10.27 -19.24
CA ALA A 26 14.06 10.08 -17.86
C ALA A 26 12.95 9.74 -16.84
N ASN A 27 11.69 10.00 -17.17
CA ASN A 27 10.54 9.67 -16.32
C ASN A 27 9.96 8.28 -16.62
N ALA A 28 10.56 7.53 -17.54
CA ALA A 28 10.13 6.20 -17.87
C ALA A 28 10.28 5.27 -16.66
N GLN A 29 9.25 4.45 -16.44
CA GLN A 29 9.30 3.40 -15.43
C GLN A 29 10.29 2.31 -15.83
N SER A 30 10.80 1.57 -14.84
CA SER A 30 11.74 0.49 -15.11
C SER A 30 11.15 -0.56 -16.06
N HIS A 31 12.01 -1.23 -16.85
CA HIS A 31 11.60 -2.34 -17.71
C HIS A 31 10.77 -3.39 -16.97
N TYR A 32 11.13 -3.69 -15.72
CA TYR A 32 10.40 -4.68 -14.89
C TYR A 32 8.97 -4.22 -14.59
N THR A 33 8.80 -2.95 -14.24
CA THR A 33 7.50 -2.34 -13.98
C THR A 33 6.61 -2.39 -15.22
N VAL A 34 7.15 -2.02 -16.39
CA VAL A 34 6.42 -2.06 -17.67
C VAL A 34 6.00 -3.50 -17.99
N ALA A 35 6.93 -4.46 -17.91
CA ALA A 35 6.64 -5.87 -18.18
C ALA A 35 5.59 -6.46 -17.23
N TYR A 36 5.59 -6.07 -15.95
CA TYR A 36 4.58 -6.46 -14.97
C TYR A 36 3.19 -5.95 -15.39
N TYR A 37 3.06 -4.66 -15.68
CA TYR A 37 1.77 -4.09 -16.11
C TYR A 37 1.26 -4.69 -17.43
N CYS A 38 2.13 -4.91 -18.42
CA CYS A 38 1.74 -5.58 -19.66
C CYS A 38 1.21 -7.01 -19.41
N ALA A 39 1.79 -7.74 -18.46
CA ALA A 39 1.30 -9.06 -18.06
C ALA A 39 -0.06 -8.98 -17.35
N GLU A 40 -0.27 -8.00 -16.46
CA GLU A 40 -1.54 -7.81 -15.76
C GLU A 40 -2.67 -7.38 -16.71
N VAL A 41 -2.38 -6.52 -17.70
CA VAL A 41 -3.33 -6.15 -18.77
C VAL A 41 -3.73 -7.37 -19.60
N LYS A 42 -2.77 -8.25 -19.94
CA LYS A 42 -3.05 -9.54 -20.62
C LYS A 42 -3.94 -10.46 -19.77
N ARG A 43 -3.89 -10.34 -18.45
CA ARG A 43 -4.77 -11.03 -17.49
C ARG A 43 -6.12 -10.32 -17.27
N VAL A 44 -6.47 -9.37 -18.13
CA VAL A 44 -7.75 -8.61 -18.09
C VAL A 44 -7.89 -7.76 -16.82
N LYS A 45 -6.78 -7.44 -16.15
CA LYS A 45 -6.81 -6.37 -15.13
C LYS A 45 -6.73 -5.03 -15.84
N THR A 46 -7.79 -4.25 -15.70
CA THR A 46 -7.91 -2.90 -16.29
C THR A 46 -7.80 -1.80 -15.25
N TYR A 47 -7.44 -2.14 -14.01
CA TYR A 47 -7.38 -1.19 -12.92
C TYR A 47 -6.07 -0.40 -12.96
N THR A 48 -6.17 0.90 -12.77
CA THR A 48 -5.06 1.86 -12.90
C THR A 48 -4.56 2.38 -11.56
N LYS A 49 -5.14 1.93 -10.44
CA LYS A 49 -4.66 2.29 -9.10
C LYS A 49 -4.03 1.06 -8.45
N ASP A 50 -3.24 1.29 -7.41
CA ASP A 50 -2.68 0.20 -6.64
C ASP A 50 -3.76 -0.47 -5.79
N ASP A 51 -3.55 -1.76 -5.49
CA ASP A 51 -4.31 -2.45 -4.47
C ASP A 51 -4.07 -1.74 -3.11
N PRO A 52 -5.08 -1.65 -2.24
CA PRO A 52 -4.90 -1.08 -0.92
C PRO A 52 -3.77 -1.81 -0.20
N GLY A 53 -2.71 -1.07 0.12
CA GLY A 53 -1.61 -1.60 0.91
C GLY A 53 -2.14 -2.13 2.25
N PRO A 54 -1.45 -3.09 2.88
CA PRO A 54 -1.82 -3.52 4.21
C PRO A 54 -1.77 -2.29 5.13
N ASP A 55 -2.90 -2.00 5.78
CA ASP A 55 -2.94 -0.93 6.77
C ASP A 55 -1.81 -1.13 7.77
N ARG A 56 -1.07 -0.06 8.04
CA ARG A 56 -0.09 -0.06 9.13
C ARG A 56 -0.84 -0.50 10.38
N ARG A 57 -0.47 -1.66 10.94
CA ARG A 57 -1.11 -2.24 12.12
C ARG A 57 -1.13 -1.19 13.24
N ARG A 58 -2.21 -0.42 13.34
CA ARG A 58 -2.46 0.42 14.51
C ARG A 58 -2.78 -0.57 15.61
N MET A 59 -2.05 -0.50 16.73
CA MET A 59 -2.46 -1.21 17.94
C MET A 59 -3.88 -0.74 18.26
N THR A 60 -4.86 -1.57 17.89
CA THR A 60 -6.25 -1.35 18.25
C THR A 60 -6.29 -1.62 19.74
N VAL A 61 -6.41 -0.57 20.55
CA VAL A 61 -6.44 -0.70 22.00
C VAL A 61 -7.67 -1.53 22.35
N ALA A 62 -7.46 -2.74 22.84
CA ALA A 62 -8.55 -3.60 23.26
C ALA A 62 -9.38 -2.88 24.34
N GLU A 63 -10.70 -3.01 24.30
CA GLU A 63 -11.61 -2.33 25.24
C GLU A 63 -11.26 -2.62 26.71
N LYS A 64 -10.76 -3.83 26.99
CA LYS A 64 -10.25 -4.23 28.31
C LYS A 64 -9.11 -3.31 28.79
N MET A 65 -8.22 -2.89 27.89
CA MET A 65 -7.08 -2.03 28.21
C MET A 65 -7.57 -0.60 28.51
N VAL A 66 -8.55 -0.10 27.76
CA VAL A 66 -9.19 1.19 28.02
C VAL A 66 -9.81 1.22 29.42
N ARG A 67 -10.55 0.16 29.78
CA ARG A 67 -11.18 0.03 31.11
C ARG A 67 -10.17 -0.01 32.24
N LYS A 68 -8.99 -0.62 32.04
CA LYS A 68 -7.93 -0.62 33.05
C LYS A 68 -7.34 0.76 33.26
N VAL A 69 -6.91 1.42 32.18
CA VAL A 69 -6.38 2.79 32.23
C VAL A 69 -7.38 3.73 32.91
N TYR A 70 -8.67 3.60 32.57
CA TYR A 70 -9.73 4.38 33.18
C TYR A 70 -9.82 4.17 34.70
N LYS A 71 -9.72 2.93 35.19
CA LYS A 71 -9.70 2.64 36.63
C LYS A 71 -8.48 3.23 37.33
N THR A 72 -7.29 3.13 36.72
CA THR A 72 -6.05 3.68 37.29
C THR A 72 -6.14 5.21 37.43
N VAL A 73 -6.66 5.90 36.41
CA VAL A 73 -6.86 7.36 36.42
C VAL A 73 -7.95 7.78 37.43
N LEU A 74 -9.00 6.97 37.61
CA LEU A 74 -10.03 7.25 38.62
C LEU A 74 -9.53 7.04 40.04
N ALA A 75 -8.67 6.04 40.27
CA ALA A 75 -8.08 5.76 41.58
C ALA A 75 -7.10 6.85 42.02
N ASP A 76 -6.27 7.35 41.10
CA ASP A 76 -5.42 8.51 41.33
C ASP A 76 -5.36 9.39 40.08
N ARG A 77 -5.86 10.63 40.18
CA ARG A 77 -5.88 11.58 39.07
C ARG A 77 -4.51 12.22 38.79
N ARG A 78 -3.51 11.98 39.64
CA ARG A 78 -2.16 12.57 39.52
C ARG A 78 -1.19 11.70 38.72
N VAL A 79 -1.61 10.51 38.27
CA VAL A 79 -0.77 9.63 37.46
C VAL A 79 -0.46 10.24 36.09
N THR A 80 0.77 10.03 35.62
CA THR A 80 1.20 10.51 34.30
C THR A 80 0.98 9.45 33.24
N VAL A 81 0.82 9.86 31.98
CA VAL A 81 0.70 8.93 30.84
C VAL A 81 1.90 7.97 30.76
N ARG A 82 3.11 8.45 31.07
CA ARG A 82 4.32 7.61 31.12
C ARG A 82 4.26 6.54 32.19
N PHE A 83 3.69 6.87 33.35
CA PHE A 83 3.50 5.90 34.43
C PHE A 83 2.50 4.81 34.00
N ILE A 84 1.36 5.20 33.42
CA ILE A 84 0.35 4.26 32.93
C ILE A 84 0.92 3.35 31.84
N ALA A 85 1.67 3.90 30.89
CA ALA A 85 2.32 3.12 29.83
C ALA A 85 3.31 2.09 30.40
N LYS A 86 4.12 2.51 31.39
CA LYS A 86 5.06 1.62 32.08
C LYS A 86 4.36 0.50 32.86
N GLU A 87 3.27 0.82 33.55
CA GLU A 87 2.53 -0.11 34.39
C GLU A 87 1.71 -1.12 33.56
N GLU A 88 1.02 -0.64 32.52
CA GLU A 88 0.20 -1.48 31.62
C GLU A 88 0.99 -2.10 30.47
N LYS A 89 2.30 -1.84 30.39
CA LYS A 89 3.22 -2.33 29.35
C LYS A 89 2.75 -1.98 27.93
N ILE A 90 2.34 -0.73 27.73
CA ILE A 90 1.87 -0.14 26.46
C ILE A 90 2.95 0.76 25.87
#